data_AF-A0A0S8ISR1-F1
#
_entry.id   AF-A0A0S8ISR1-F1
#
_cell.length_a   1.000
_cell.length_b   1.000
_cell.length_c   1.000
_cell.angle_alpha   90.00
_cell.angle_beta   90.00
_cell.angle_gamma   90.00
#
_symmetry.space_group_name_H-M   'P 1'
#
loop_
_entity.id
_entity.type
_entity.pdbx_description
1 polymer ?
#
loop_
_entity_poly.entity_id
_entity_poly.type
_entity_poly.pdbx_seq_one_letter_code
_entity_poly.pdbx_strand_id
1 'polypeptide(L)'
;MKTVKLLTKLLLLSGIILCGFSVSPSGATMMREDERGKKEFLRSAKLTAELPNAQQRVHRVGLMHFCVTNWGFFGSQGRDLNESQGGCFNPNPDEDLPAPSCEYPPGSDLEYLFQGGLWIGALVDDHPYVTVACDGWQWIYEMWSDAGENGAIRERSIRPSAPCYSPDAISEQDIIAVYTDTSADIPLSPWKPEEVDWDGRKHFPLDLQVTQRSYSWSYEYAEDFVLIDLILKNIGVKKIREMYMGLYIDADCGHIDENPYGDYGAQDDICGFQHVITRP
;
A
#
# COMPACT_ATOMS: atom_id res chain seq x y z
N MET A 1 -49.82 -76.91 -13.68
CA MET A 1 -50.82 -77.36 -12.69
C MET A 1 -50.07 -78.16 -11.62
N LYS A 2 -50.11 -77.67 -10.37
CA LYS A 2 -49.69 -78.32 -9.10
C LYS A 2 -48.19 -78.63 -8.84
N THR A 3 -47.66 -77.79 -7.94
CA THR A 3 -46.62 -77.93 -6.90
C THR A 3 -46.42 -79.35 -6.30
N VAL A 4 -45.27 -79.72 -5.68
CA VAL A 4 -44.87 -79.38 -4.28
C VAL A 4 -43.49 -80.01 -3.89
N LYS A 5 -42.64 -79.21 -3.17
CA LYS A 5 -41.55 -79.53 -2.18
C LYS A 5 -40.21 -80.14 -2.66
N LEU A 6 -39.03 -79.83 -2.10
CA LEU A 6 -38.68 -79.58 -0.69
C LEU A 6 -37.36 -78.77 -0.55
N LEU A 7 -37.24 -78.06 0.58
CA LEU A 7 -36.10 -77.28 1.10
C LEU A 7 -34.76 -78.02 1.16
N THR A 8 -33.64 -77.31 0.95
CA THR A 8 -32.53 -77.23 1.94
C THR A 8 -31.70 -75.96 1.72
N LYS A 9 -31.51 -75.15 2.77
CA LYS A 9 -30.60 -73.99 2.80
C LYS A 9 -29.18 -74.49 3.08
N LEU A 10 -28.20 -74.09 2.28
CA LEU A 10 -26.78 -74.19 2.58
C LEU A 10 -26.21 -72.77 2.63
N LEU A 11 -25.67 -72.36 3.79
CA LEU A 11 -24.92 -71.12 3.94
C LEU A 11 -23.52 -71.31 3.34
N LEU A 12 -23.09 -70.37 2.50
CA LEU A 12 -21.68 -70.18 2.11
C LEU A 12 -21.28 -68.77 2.54
N LEU A 13 -20.35 -68.71 3.51
CA LEU A 13 -19.64 -67.52 3.95
C LEU A 13 -18.25 -67.50 3.30
N SER A 14 -17.94 -66.45 2.56
CA SER A 14 -16.58 -65.99 2.21
C SER A 14 -16.77 -64.56 1.67
N GLY A 15 -16.29 -63.46 2.24
CA GLY A 15 -15.12 -63.17 3.06
C GLY A 15 -14.48 -61.94 2.42
N ILE A 16 -14.97 -60.74 2.73
CA ILE A 16 -14.44 -59.46 2.23
C ILE A 16 -13.37 -58.99 3.22
N ILE A 17 -12.13 -58.87 2.76
CA ILE A 17 -11.04 -58.22 3.51
C ILE A 17 -11.20 -56.71 3.31
N LEU A 18 -11.59 -56.01 4.38
CA LEU A 18 -11.53 -54.55 4.47
C LEU A 18 -10.21 -54.16 5.13
N CYS A 19 -9.27 -53.62 4.34
CA CYS A 19 -8.10 -52.92 4.88
C CYS A 19 -8.57 -51.59 5.48
N GLY A 20 -8.69 -51.53 6.80
CA GLY A 20 -8.90 -50.28 7.53
C GLY A 20 -7.57 -49.52 7.66
N PHE A 21 -7.43 -48.39 6.97
CA PHE A 21 -6.41 -47.40 7.31
C PHE A 21 -6.89 -46.63 8.53
N SER A 22 -6.20 -46.77 9.66
CA SER A 22 -6.38 -45.90 10.82
C SER A 22 -5.81 -44.52 10.51
N VAL A 23 -6.68 -43.56 10.22
CA VAL A 23 -6.30 -42.15 10.16
C VAL A 23 -6.05 -41.68 11.59
N SER A 24 -4.80 -41.30 11.89
CA SER A 24 -4.44 -40.70 13.17
C SER A 24 -5.19 -39.36 13.36
N PRO A 25 -5.59 -38.98 14.58
CA PRO A 25 -6.34 -37.75 14.84
C PRO A 25 -5.62 -36.47 14.40
N SER A 26 -4.31 -36.54 14.17
CA SER A 26 -3.47 -35.43 13.71
C SER A 26 -3.88 -34.87 12.34
N GLY A 27 -4.41 -35.70 11.43
CA GLY A 27 -4.82 -35.23 10.10
C GLY A 27 -6.08 -34.34 10.12
N ALA A 28 -7.03 -34.64 11.00
CA ALA A 28 -8.27 -33.88 11.12
C ALA A 28 -8.06 -32.52 11.81
N THR A 29 -7.10 -32.43 12.75
CA THR A 29 -6.71 -31.16 13.40
C THR A 29 -5.97 -30.25 12.43
N MET A 30 -5.03 -30.80 11.64
CA MET A 30 -4.26 -30.04 10.65
C MET A 30 -5.13 -29.52 9.50
N MET A 31 -6.11 -30.30 9.04
CA MET A 31 -7.09 -29.83 8.04
C MET A 31 -8.04 -28.76 8.60
N ARG A 32 -8.38 -28.79 9.89
CA ARG A 32 -9.18 -27.75 10.52
C ARG A 32 -8.43 -26.44 10.71
N GLU A 33 -7.12 -26.50 10.98
CA GLU A 33 -6.25 -25.33 11.04
C GLU A 33 -6.04 -24.72 9.64
N ASP A 34 -5.86 -25.55 8.60
CA ASP A 34 -5.80 -25.10 7.20
C ASP A 34 -7.13 -24.49 6.74
N GLU A 35 -8.28 -25.09 7.09
CA GLU A 35 -9.60 -24.51 6.78
C GLU A 35 -9.91 -23.23 7.57
N ARG A 36 -9.46 -23.13 8.83
CA ARG A 36 -9.59 -21.90 9.62
C ARG A 36 -8.67 -20.81 9.07
N GLY A 37 -7.43 -21.14 8.72
CA GLY A 37 -6.48 -20.25 8.05
C GLY A 37 -7.00 -19.79 6.68
N LYS A 38 -7.60 -20.69 5.89
CA LYS A 38 -8.32 -20.35 4.65
C LYS A 38 -9.54 -19.46 4.91
N LYS A 39 -10.32 -19.71 5.97
CA LYS A 39 -11.48 -18.86 6.30
C LYS A 39 -11.09 -17.49 6.84
N GLU A 40 -10.00 -17.38 7.59
CA GLU A 40 -9.41 -16.10 8.02
C GLU A 40 -8.78 -15.37 6.82
N PHE A 41 -8.12 -16.10 5.91
CA PHE A 41 -7.56 -15.57 4.66
C PHE A 41 -8.62 -15.11 3.65
N LEU A 42 -9.70 -15.88 3.46
CA LEU A 42 -10.85 -15.46 2.65
C LEU A 42 -11.59 -14.27 3.26
N ARG A 43 -11.36 -13.98 4.55
CA ARG A 43 -11.79 -12.75 5.20
C ARG A 43 -10.80 -11.59 5.00
N SER A 44 -9.54 -11.86 4.68
CA SER A 44 -8.47 -10.86 4.49
C SER A 44 -8.23 -10.49 3.03
N ALA A 45 -8.64 -11.32 2.07
CA ALA A 45 -8.77 -10.89 0.68
C ALA A 45 -9.89 -9.83 0.62
N LYS A 46 -9.51 -8.56 0.64
CA LYS A 46 -10.44 -7.43 0.60
C LYS A 46 -11.20 -7.42 -0.73
N LEU A 47 -12.37 -8.06 -0.73
CA LEU A 47 -13.45 -7.85 -1.70
C LEU A 47 -14.48 -6.89 -1.09
N THR A 48 -14.04 -5.79 -0.48
CA THR A 48 -14.96 -4.76 0.03
C THR A 48 -15.21 -3.74 -1.08
N ALA A 49 -16.47 -3.56 -1.48
CA ALA A 49 -16.88 -2.55 -2.47
C ALA A 49 -16.82 -1.10 -1.93
N GLU A 50 -16.23 -0.90 -0.76
CA GLU A 50 -16.08 0.41 -0.14
C GLU A 50 -14.85 1.11 -0.71
N LEU A 51 -15.00 2.38 -1.06
CA LEU A 51 -13.90 3.19 -1.55
C LEU A 51 -12.85 3.37 -0.44
N PRO A 52 -11.56 3.40 -0.78
CA PRO A 52 -10.50 3.67 0.19
C PRO A 52 -10.71 5.04 0.82
N ASN A 53 -10.37 5.17 2.09
CA ASN A 53 -10.22 6.47 2.75
C ASN A 53 -8.87 7.08 2.34
N ALA A 54 -8.74 7.45 1.07
CA ALA A 54 -7.54 8.08 0.54
C ALA A 54 -7.32 9.44 1.24
N GLN A 55 -6.19 9.55 1.94
CA GLN A 55 -5.78 10.75 2.64
C GLN A 55 -4.34 11.11 2.33
N GLN A 56 -4.06 12.41 2.38
CA GLN A 56 -2.71 12.95 2.32
C GLN A 56 -2.49 13.99 3.42
N ARG A 57 -1.24 14.10 3.85
CA ARG A 57 -0.77 14.97 4.93
C ARG A 57 0.56 15.58 4.56
N VAL A 58 0.81 16.79 5.04
CA VAL A 58 2.07 17.49 4.76
C VAL A 58 2.92 17.56 6.02
N HIS A 59 4.18 17.12 5.92
CA HIS A 59 5.19 17.47 6.91
C HIS A 59 5.39 18.98 6.91
N ARG A 60 5.18 19.64 8.04
CA ARG A 60 5.37 21.08 8.24
C ARG A 60 6.33 21.42 9.37
N VAL A 61 6.86 20.41 10.05
CA VAL A 61 7.95 20.58 11.01
C VAL A 61 9.28 20.40 10.28
N GLY A 62 10.12 21.43 10.33
CA GLY A 62 11.40 21.51 9.62
C GLY A 62 11.39 22.60 8.55
N LEU A 63 12.39 22.58 7.67
CA LEU A 63 12.54 23.42 6.49
C LEU A 63 12.05 22.73 5.21
N MET A 64 11.71 21.45 5.25
CA MET A 64 11.14 20.72 4.11
C MET A 64 9.65 20.45 4.33
N HIS A 65 8.82 21.10 3.52
CA HIS A 65 7.40 20.83 3.43
C HIS A 65 7.15 19.69 2.45
N PHE A 66 6.69 18.53 2.91
CA PHE A 66 6.63 17.34 2.07
C PHE A 66 5.31 16.59 2.22
N CYS A 67 4.60 16.38 1.12
CA CYS A 67 3.33 15.66 1.10
C CYS A 67 3.53 14.14 1.01
N VAL A 68 2.87 13.42 1.90
CA VAL A 68 2.81 11.95 1.93
C VAL A 68 1.35 11.49 1.92
N THR A 69 1.10 10.34 1.29
CA THR A 69 -0.25 9.77 1.20
C THR A 69 -0.36 8.39 1.84
N ASN A 70 -1.59 7.91 2.02
CA ASN A 70 -1.88 6.52 2.38
C ASN A 70 -2.19 5.63 1.17
N TRP A 71 -1.55 5.89 0.04
CA TRP A 71 -1.54 4.97 -1.11
C TRP A 71 -0.15 4.85 -1.77
N GLY A 72 0.90 5.25 -1.04
CA GLY A 72 2.30 5.16 -1.49
C GLY A 72 2.72 6.23 -2.50
N PHE A 73 1.85 7.21 -2.73
CA PHE A 73 2.13 8.41 -3.51
C PHE A 73 2.85 9.43 -2.63
N PHE A 74 3.74 10.19 -3.25
CA PHE A 74 4.48 11.29 -2.66
C PHE A 74 4.26 12.55 -3.49
N GLY A 75 4.20 13.70 -2.82
CA GLY A 75 3.86 14.96 -3.47
C GLY A 75 2.35 15.14 -3.65
N SER A 76 1.97 16.10 -4.51
CA SER A 76 0.60 16.54 -4.71
C SER A 76 0.33 17.04 -6.14
N GLN A 77 1.15 16.64 -7.11
CA GLN A 77 1.04 17.08 -8.51
C GLN A 77 1.14 18.61 -8.64
N GLY A 78 2.20 19.20 -8.06
CA GLY A 78 2.37 20.65 -8.08
C GLY A 78 1.25 21.41 -7.38
N ARG A 79 0.74 20.85 -6.28
CA ARG A 79 -0.41 21.36 -5.49
C ARG A 79 -1.81 21.20 -6.14
N ASP A 80 -1.96 20.40 -7.20
CA ASP A 80 -3.28 20.04 -7.75
C ASP A 80 -4.09 19.14 -6.79
N LEU A 81 -3.41 18.35 -5.94
CA LEU A 81 -4.03 17.55 -4.89
C LEU A 81 -4.04 18.31 -3.56
N ASN A 82 -5.22 18.50 -2.98
CA ASN A 82 -5.38 19.17 -1.69
C ASN A 82 -5.05 18.25 -0.51
N GLU A 83 -4.44 18.82 0.54
CA GLU A 83 -4.31 18.14 1.82
C GLU A 83 -5.70 17.78 2.36
N SER A 84 -5.86 16.54 2.85
CA SER A 84 -7.17 16.12 3.35
C SER A 84 -7.49 16.84 4.66
N GLN A 85 -8.76 17.21 4.85
CA GLN A 85 -9.24 17.86 6.07
C GLN A 85 -8.82 17.13 7.36
N GLY A 86 -8.74 17.89 8.43
CA GLY A 86 -8.15 17.52 9.71
C GLY A 86 -6.63 17.67 9.69
N GLY A 87 -5.98 16.83 10.49
CA GLY A 87 -4.53 16.81 10.62
C GLY A 87 -3.99 17.72 11.71
N CYS A 88 -2.92 17.28 12.38
CA CYS A 88 -2.42 17.96 13.57
C CYS A 88 -1.65 19.24 13.26
N PHE A 89 -1.01 19.25 12.10
CA PHE A 89 -0.15 20.32 11.63
C PHE A 89 -0.74 21.03 10.41
N ASN A 90 -1.96 20.69 10.00
CA ASN A 90 -2.69 21.47 9.02
C ASN A 90 -3.04 22.84 9.63
N PRO A 91 -2.65 23.96 9.00
CA PRO A 91 -2.93 25.29 9.54
C PRO A 91 -4.43 25.62 9.57
N ASN A 92 -5.21 25.11 8.62
CA ASN A 92 -6.66 25.26 8.54
C ASN A 92 -7.30 23.87 8.36
N PRO A 93 -7.45 23.07 9.43
CA PRO A 93 -7.91 21.68 9.33
C PRO A 93 -9.34 21.53 8.82
N ASP A 94 -10.15 22.60 8.82
CA ASP A 94 -11.53 22.58 8.33
C ASP A 94 -11.66 23.06 6.87
N GLU A 95 -10.54 23.33 6.19
CA GLU A 95 -10.49 23.85 4.81
C GLU A 95 -9.76 22.89 3.87
N ASP A 96 -10.12 22.96 2.59
CA ASP A 96 -9.37 22.29 1.53
C ASP A 96 -8.18 23.18 1.15
N LEU A 97 -6.98 22.76 1.54
CA LEU A 97 -5.74 23.50 1.27
C LEU A 97 -4.91 22.80 0.19
N PRO A 98 -4.33 23.53 -0.78
CA PRO A 98 -3.33 22.95 -1.67
C PRO A 98 -2.17 22.39 -0.84
N ALA A 99 -1.83 21.12 -1.06
CA ALA A 99 -0.69 20.51 -0.38
C ALA A 99 0.58 20.86 -1.13
N PRO A 100 1.64 21.40 -0.49
CA PRO A 100 2.96 21.46 -1.10
C PRO A 100 3.45 20.05 -1.44
N SER A 101 4.00 19.83 -2.63
CA SER A 101 4.53 18.52 -2.99
C SER A 101 5.83 18.26 -2.23
N CYS A 102 6.81 19.13 -2.45
CA CYS A 102 8.10 19.17 -1.78
C CYS A 102 8.62 20.62 -1.83
N GLU A 103 8.14 21.46 -0.93
CA GLU A 103 8.54 22.87 -0.85
C GLU A 103 9.74 23.05 0.09
N TYR A 104 10.72 23.83 -0.36
CA TYR A 104 11.90 24.17 0.42
C TYR A 104 12.46 25.56 0.02
N PRO A 105 12.65 26.51 0.95
CA PRO A 105 12.20 26.49 2.34
C PRO A 105 10.68 26.71 2.45
N PRO A 106 10.09 26.55 3.64
CA PRO A 106 8.65 26.72 3.85
C PRO A 106 8.19 28.15 3.54
N GLY A 107 7.10 28.30 2.79
CA GLY A 107 6.53 29.60 2.39
C GLY A 107 7.32 30.29 1.28
N SER A 108 8.16 29.57 0.55
CA SER A 108 8.87 30.08 -0.63
C SER A 108 8.06 29.96 -1.90
N ASP A 109 7.02 29.12 -1.90
CA ASP A 109 6.23 28.76 -3.08
C ASP A 109 7.07 28.16 -4.21
N LEU A 110 8.25 27.61 -3.87
CA LEU A 110 9.08 26.80 -4.75
C LEU A 110 8.81 25.32 -4.50
N GLU A 111 8.46 24.59 -5.55
CA GLU A 111 8.31 23.13 -5.54
C GLU A 111 9.56 22.46 -6.11
N TYR A 112 9.92 21.30 -5.55
CA TYR A 112 11.02 20.45 -6.01
C TYR A 112 10.56 19.01 -6.29
N LEU A 113 9.25 18.83 -6.44
CA LEU A 113 8.63 17.55 -6.75
C LEU A 113 7.27 17.82 -7.39
N PHE A 114 6.99 17.22 -8.54
CA PHE A 114 5.62 17.11 -9.01
C PHE A 114 4.91 16.00 -8.23
N GLN A 115 5.44 14.78 -8.34
CA GLN A 115 4.93 13.59 -7.67
C GLN A 115 6.01 12.51 -7.54
N GLY A 116 5.72 11.48 -6.75
CA GLY A 116 6.51 10.28 -6.69
C GLY A 116 5.68 9.10 -6.24
N GLY A 117 6.21 7.90 -6.38
CA GLY A 117 5.47 6.68 -6.07
C GLY A 117 6.37 5.51 -5.67
N LEU A 118 5.93 4.77 -4.66
CA LEU A 118 6.52 3.48 -4.31
C LEU A 118 6.23 2.44 -5.38
N TRP A 119 7.27 1.78 -5.90
CA TRP A 119 7.15 0.69 -6.86
C TRP A 119 7.74 -0.58 -6.24
N ILE A 120 7.01 -1.69 -6.33
CA ILE A 120 7.46 -2.98 -5.79
C ILE A 120 7.36 -4.03 -6.89
N GLY A 121 8.51 -4.56 -7.31
CA GLY A 121 8.59 -5.68 -8.25
C GLY A 121 8.96 -6.96 -7.53
N ALA A 122 8.33 -8.08 -7.87
CA ALA A 122 8.69 -9.37 -7.30
C ALA A 122 8.29 -10.56 -8.19
N LEU A 123 8.79 -11.75 -7.82
CA LEU A 123 8.36 -13.02 -8.42
C LEU A 123 7.31 -13.69 -7.54
N VAL A 124 6.18 -14.06 -8.15
CA VAL A 124 5.12 -14.89 -7.55
C VAL A 124 4.85 -16.07 -8.49
N ASP A 125 4.96 -17.30 -7.97
CA ASP A 125 4.89 -18.52 -8.79
C ASP A 125 5.82 -18.47 -10.03
N ASP A 126 7.03 -17.92 -9.84
CA ASP A 126 8.06 -17.69 -10.87
C ASP A 126 7.69 -16.71 -12.01
N HIS A 127 6.58 -15.98 -11.88
CA HIS A 127 6.19 -14.92 -12.80
C HIS A 127 6.50 -13.54 -12.20
N PRO A 128 7.04 -12.59 -12.99
CA PRO A 128 7.30 -11.24 -12.53
C PRO A 128 6.01 -10.42 -12.51
N TYR A 129 5.80 -9.71 -11.40
CA TYR A 129 4.73 -8.75 -11.21
C TYR A 129 5.28 -7.48 -10.58
N VAL A 130 4.65 -6.36 -10.88
CA VAL A 130 4.97 -5.05 -10.32
C VAL A 130 3.67 -4.46 -9.79
N THR A 131 3.75 -3.85 -8.62
CA THR A 131 2.72 -2.92 -8.15
C THR A 131 3.29 -1.51 -8.06
N VAL A 132 2.51 -0.53 -8.49
CA VAL A 132 2.88 0.89 -8.49
C VAL A 132 1.92 1.71 -7.66
N ALA A 133 2.48 2.58 -6.81
CA ALA A 133 1.69 3.57 -6.10
C ALA A 133 1.13 4.59 -7.06
N CYS A 134 1.97 5.07 -7.99
CA CYS A 134 1.61 5.83 -9.19
C CYS A 134 2.59 5.50 -10.33
N ASP A 135 2.12 5.51 -11.57
CA ASP A 135 3.00 5.33 -12.75
C ASP A 135 3.41 6.64 -13.42
N GLY A 136 2.90 7.76 -12.91
CA GLY A 136 3.10 9.09 -13.48
C GLY A 136 2.03 9.45 -14.50
N TRP A 137 2.42 9.52 -15.77
CA TRP A 137 1.61 10.12 -16.84
C TRP A 137 0.31 9.36 -17.19
N GLN A 138 0.18 8.05 -16.89
CA GLN A 138 -1.06 7.31 -17.16
C GLN A 138 -2.02 7.30 -15.97
N TRP A 139 -1.62 7.83 -14.82
CA TRP A 139 -2.44 7.93 -13.60
C TRP A 139 -2.92 6.55 -13.13
N ILE A 140 -2.03 5.56 -13.18
CA ILE A 140 -2.26 4.21 -12.66
C ILE A 140 -1.87 4.18 -11.19
N TYR A 141 -2.78 3.72 -10.34
CA TYR A 141 -2.61 3.63 -8.89
C TYR A 141 -3.15 2.27 -8.39
N GLU A 142 -2.29 1.45 -7.81
CA GLU A 142 -2.61 0.04 -7.49
C GLU A 142 -2.61 -0.27 -5.98
N MET A 143 -2.04 0.62 -5.18
CA MET A 143 -2.02 0.51 -3.73
C MET A 143 -3.06 1.44 -3.11
N TRP A 144 -3.78 0.98 -2.08
CA TRP A 144 -4.85 1.77 -1.47
C TRP A 144 -5.04 1.47 0.02
N SER A 145 -5.48 2.47 0.77
CA SER A 145 -5.83 2.32 2.18
C SER A 145 -7.08 1.46 2.38
N ASP A 146 -7.36 1.09 3.63
CA ASP A 146 -8.70 0.61 4.02
C ASP A 146 -9.75 1.73 3.85
N ALA A 147 -11.04 1.36 3.90
CA ALA A 147 -12.14 2.30 3.96
C ALA A 147 -12.36 2.85 5.39
N GLY A 148 -13.00 4.02 5.47
CA GLY A 148 -13.34 4.69 6.73
C GLY A 148 -12.14 4.89 7.67
N GLU A 149 -12.40 4.87 8.97
CA GLU A 149 -11.40 5.10 10.03
C GLU A 149 -10.22 4.12 10.01
N ASN A 150 -10.41 2.90 9.46
CA ASN A 150 -9.34 1.92 9.38
C ASN A 150 -8.25 2.32 8.39
N GLY A 151 -8.60 3.10 7.36
CA GLY A 151 -7.66 3.61 6.37
C GLY A 151 -7.05 4.96 6.72
N ALA A 152 -7.55 5.62 7.78
CA ALA A 152 -7.11 6.96 8.10
C ALA A 152 -5.61 7.02 8.45
N ILE A 153 -4.94 8.06 7.97
CA ILE A 153 -3.59 8.41 8.39
C ILE A 153 -3.61 8.73 9.89
N ARG A 154 -2.60 8.23 10.60
CA ARG A 154 -2.41 8.49 12.03
C ARG A 154 -1.25 9.42 12.21
N GLU A 155 -1.46 10.50 12.94
CA GLU A 155 -0.42 11.48 13.26
C GLU A 155 -0.06 11.42 14.74
N ARG A 156 1.21 11.67 15.05
CA ARG A 156 1.71 11.77 16.42
C ARG A 156 2.77 12.85 16.53
N SER A 157 2.98 13.36 17.73
CA SER A 157 4.05 14.33 17.99
C SER A 157 4.62 14.17 19.38
N ILE A 158 5.93 14.36 19.53
CA ILE A 158 6.57 14.53 20.83
C ILE A 158 6.29 15.90 21.46
N ARG A 159 5.75 16.87 20.70
CA ARG A 159 5.46 18.23 21.18
C ARG A 159 4.22 18.21 22.08
N PRO A 160 4.31 18.55 23.38
CA PRO A 160 3.16 18.51 24.28
C PRO A 160 2.02 19.46 23.92
N SER A 161 2.31 20.50 23.12
CA SER A 161 1.32 21.46 22.64
C SER A 161 0.60 21.02 21.37
N ALA A 162 1.06 19.96 20.69
CA ALA A 162 0.43 19.49 19.47
C ALA A 162 -0.87 18.72 19.80
N PRO A 163 -1.95 18.86 18.99
CA PRO A 163 -3.21 18.16 19.21
C PRO A 163 -3.08 16.62 19.25
N CYS A 164 -2.10 16.06 18.53
CA CYS A 164 -1.77 14.64 18.57
C CYS A 164 -0.48 14.34 19.34
N TYR A 165 -0.25 15.05 20.44
CA TYR A 165 0.78 14.63 21.39
C TYR A 165 0.60 13.16 21.76
N SER A 166 1.68 12.39 21.68
CA SER A 166 1.69 10.99 22.07
C SER A 166 3.03 10.63 22.73
N PRO A 167 3.03 9.89 23.86
CA PRO A 167 4.26 9.39 24.45
C PRO A 167 4.97 8.34 23.58
N ASP A 168 4.25 7.76 22.61
CA ASP A 168 4.79 6.78 21.65
C ASP A 168 5.23 7.43 20.33
N ALA A 169 5.28 8.77 20.26
CA ALA A 169 5.80 9.50 19.12
C ALA A 169 7.34 9.41 19.06
N ILE A 170 7.88 9.39 17.85
CA ILE A 170 9.33 9.31 17.59
C ILE A 170 9.91 10.69 17.27
N SER A 171 9.15 11.54 16.58
CA SER A 171 9.58 12.84 16.09
C SER A 171 8.61 13.96 16.44
N GLU A 172 8.97 15.18 16.04
CA GLU A 172 8.09 16.33 16.24
C GLU A 172 6.85 16.28 15.34
N GLN A 173 6.92 15.57 14.20
CA GLN A 173 5.77 15.22 13.40
C GLN A 173 5.93 13.83 12.80
N ASP A 174 5.20 12.87 13.36
CA ASP A 174 5.06 11.53 12.82
C ASP A 174 3.81 11.47 11.94
N ILE A 175 3.94 10.94 10.73
CA ILE A 175 2.81 10.58 9.87
C ILE A 175 2.89 9.08 9.59
N ILE A 176 1.85 8.34 9.96
CA ILE A 176 1.77 6.89 9.81
C ILE A 176 0.62 6.53 8.88
N ALA A 177 0.96 5.92 7.75
CA ALA A 177 0.02 5.43 6.75
C ALA A 177 0.10 3.91 6.60
N VAL A 178 -1.05 3.28 6.38
CA VAL A 178 -1.14 1.84 6.09
C VAL A 178 -2.00 1.63 4.85
N TYR A 179 -1.45 0.92 3.87
CA TYR A 179 -2.09 0.66 2.60
C TYR A 179 -1.71 -0.69 2.04
N THR A 180 -2.49 -1.15 1.06
CA THR A 180 -2.41 -2.51 0.54
C THR A 180 -2.49 -2.56 -0.97
N ASP A 181 -1.67 -3.42 -1.58
CA ASP A 181 -1.85 -3.91 -2.95
C ASP A 181 -2.66 -5.21 -2.90
N THR A 182 -3.98 -5.06 -2.91
CA THR A 182 -4.93 -6.21 -2.89
C THR A 182 -6.02 -6.09 -3.95
N SER A 183 -6.07 -4.97 -4.68
CA SER A 183 -7.16 -4.66 -5.60
C SER A 183 -6.72 -4.87 -7.04
N ALA A 184 -7.20 -5.96 -7.66
CA ALA A 184 -7.06 -6.16 -9.11
C ALA A 184 -8.18 -5.48 -9.92
N ASP A 185 -9.29 -5.13 -9.26
CA ASP A 185 -10.60 -4.94 -9.90
C ASP A 185 -11.25 -3.58 -9.64
N ILE A 186 -10.78 -2.81 -8.65
CA ILE A 186 -11.37 -1.51 -8.33
C ILE A 186 -10.74 -0.46 -9.24
N PRO A 187 -11.50 0.22 -10.12
CA PRO A 187 -10.98 1.27 -10.98
C PRO A 187 -10.79 2.54 -10.14
N LEU A 188 -9.73 2.57 -9.36
CA LEU A 188 -9.32 3.76 -8.62
C LEU A 188 -8.32 4.59 -9.44
N SER A 189 -7.78 4.01 -10.50
CA SER A 189 -7.10 4.75 -11.56
C SER A 189 -8.16 5.44 -12.44
N PRO A 190 -8.08 6.78 -12.63
CA PRO A 190 -9.03 7.51 -13.47
C PRO A 190 -8.98 7.08 -14.96
N TRP A 191 -7.86 6.52 -15.41
CA TRP A 191 -7.71 5.98 -16.76
C TRP A 191 -8.08 4.49 -16.82
N LYS A 192 -8.87 4.14 -17.83
CA LYS A 192 -9.41 2.79 -17.98
C LYS A 192 -8.44 1.87 -18.73
N PRO A 193 -8.25 0.62 -18.26
CA PRO A 193 -7.39 -0.37 -18.92
C PRO A 193 -7.73 -0.66 -20.38
N GLU A 194 -8.96 -0.39 -20.82
CA GLU A 194 -9.41 -0.58 -22.20
C GLU A 194 -8.77 0.38 -23.21
N GLU A 195 -8.11 1.46 -22.75
CA GLU A 195 -7.46 2.45 -23.62
C GLU A 195 -5.91 2.37 -23.58
N VAL A 196 -5.33 1.72 -22.57
CA VAL A 196 -3.88 1.58 -22.37
C VAL A 196 -3.49 0.10 -22.37
N ASP A 197 -3.53 -0.51 -23.55
CA ASP A 197 -3.10 -1.90 -23.79
C ASP A 197 -1.64 -1.93 -24.29
N TRP A 198 -0.67 -1.54 -23.45
CA TRP A 198 0.74 -1.70 -23.81
C TRP A 198 1.22 -3.15 -23.67
N ASP A 199 0.63 -3.95 -22.78
CA ASP A 199 1.01 -5.35 -22.56
C ASP A 199 -0.14 -6.37 -22.38
N GLY A 200 -1.40 -5.92 -22.47
CA GLY A 200 -2.61 -6.74 -22.40
C GLY A 200 -2.90 -7.36 -21.05
N ARG A 201 -2.17 -6.96 -20.00
CA ARG A 201 -2.25 -7.61 -18.69
C ARG A 201 -2.95 -6.73 -17.68
N LYS A 202 -4.00 -7.30 -17.08
CA LYS A 202 -4.62 -6.77 -15.88
C LYS A 202 -3.63 -6.82 -14.73
N HIS A 203 -3.69 -5.82 -13.84
CA HIS A 203 -2.91 -5.81 -12.59
C HIS A 203 -3.07 -7.12 -11.83
N PHE A 204 -1.96 -7.63 -11.33
CA PHE A 204 -1.89 -8.81 -10.47
C PHE A 204 -1.40 -8.36 -9.09
N PRO A 205 -2.29 -8.23 -8.10
CA PRO A 205 -1.90 -7.82 -6.75
C PRO A 205 -0.89 -8.80 -6.15
N LEU A 206 0.14 -8.25 -5.53
CA LEU A 206 1.15 -8.98 -4.76
C LEU A 206 0.64 -9.39 -3.37
N ASP A 207 -0.55 -8.93 -2.96
CA ASP A 207 -1.10 -9.10 -1.61
C ASP A 207 -0.12 -8.57 -0.53
N LEU A 208 0.36 -7.35 -0.75
CA LEU A 208 1.27 -6.66 0.16
C LEU A 208 0.51 -5.65 1.01
N GLN A 209 0.87 -5.57 2.28
CA GLN A 209 0.58 -4.43 3.13
C GLN A 209 1.86 -3.63 3.34
N VAL A 210 1.77 -2.33 3.12
CA VAL A 210 2.83 -1.36 3.41
C VAL A 210 2.42 -0.58 4.64
N THR A 211 3.31 -0.52 5.63
CA THR A 211 3.25 0.48 6.70
C THR A 211 4.34 1.50 6.42
N GLN A 212 3.91 2.70 6.06
CA GLN A 212 4.79 3.84 5.84
C GLN A 212 4.75 4.72 7.08
N ARG A 213 5.92 5.07 7.60
CA ARG A 213 6.06 6.02 8.69
C ARG A 213 7.03 7.09 8.25
N SER A 214 6.63 8.34 8.35
CA SER A 214 7.49 9.47 8.02
C SER A 214 7.64 10.40 9.22
N TYR A 215 8.84 10.97 9.34
CA TYR A 215 9.29 11.68 10.54
C TYR A 215 10.02 12.97 10.16
N SER A 216 9.75 14.03 10.90
CA SER A 216 10.49 15.29 10.76
C SER A 216 10.71 16.01 12.09
N TRP A 217 11.76 16.85 12.12
CA TRP A 217 12.22 17.60 13.29
C TRP A 217 12.55 19.04 12.88
N SER A 218 12.51 19.98 13.82
CA SER A 218 13.00 21.36 13.61
C SER A 218 14.35 21.60 14.31
N TYR A 219 15.14 20.54 14.49
CA TYR A 219 16.49 20.66 15.04
C TYR A 219 17.44 20.97 13.88
N GLU A 220 18.39 21.89 14.08
CA GLU A 220 19.35 22.35 13.04
C GLU A 220 20.03 21.19 12.27
N TYR A 221 20.27 20.04 12.92
CA TYR A 221 20.90 18.88 12.30
C TYR A 221 19.94 17.93 11.56
N ALA A 222 18.63 18.19 11.59
CA ALA A 222 17.57 17.30 11.09
C ALA A 222 16.35 18.05 10.52
N GLU A 223 16.50 19.34 10.19
CA GLU A 223 15.40 20.17 9.71
C GLU A 223 15.24 20.18 8.19
N ASP A 224 16.22 19.71 7.43
CA ASP A 224 16.27 19.77 5.96
C ASP A 224 15.95 18.43 5.27
N PHE A 225 15.42 17.44 6.00
CA PHE A 225 14.97 16.18 5.43
C PHE A 225 13.75 15.60 6.16
N VAL A 226 13.03 14.73 5.47
CA VAL A 226 12.01 13.84 6.04
C VAL A 226 12.52 12.40 5.98
N LEU A 227 12.49 11.69 7.11
CA LEU A 227 12.86 10.27 7.14
C LEU A 227 11.62 9.43 6.87
N ILE A 228 11.70 8.50 5.92
CA ILE A 228 10.61 7.56 5.59
C ILE A 228 11.07 6.13 5.90
N ASP A 229 10.32 5.45 6.76
CA ASP A 229 10.46 4.02 7.10
C ASP A 229 9.31 3.23 6.43
N LEU A 230 9.67 2.22 5.65
CA LEU A 230 8.74 1.38 4.90
C LEU A 230 8.84 -0.07 5.38
N ILE A 231 7.75 -0.57 5.94
CA ILE A 231 7.64 -1.98 6.36
C ILE A 231 6.67 -2.69 5.42
N LEU A 232 7.17 -3.69 4.72
CA LEU A 232 6.39 -4.51 3.79
C LEU A 232 6.05 -5.84 4.44
N LYS A 233 4.76 -6.19 4.39
CA LYS A 233 4.23 -7.45 4.92
C LYS A 233 3.46 -8.16 3.84
N ASN A 234 3.90 -9.37 3.50
CA ASN A 234 3.09 -10.30 2.72
C ASN A 234 1.87 -10.72 3.56
N ILE A 235 0.68 -10.35 3.08
CA ILE A 235 -0.61 -10.74 3.67
C ILE A 235 -1.35 -11.77 2.80
N GLY A 236 -0.77 -12.14 1.67
CA GLY A 236 -1.20 -13.20 0.76
C GLY A 236 -0.87 -14.61 1.23
N VAL A 237 -1.38 -15.60 0.50
CA VAL A 237 -0.97 -17.01 0.64
C VAL A 237 0.20 -17.39 -0.25
N LYS A 238 0.46 -16.60 -1.30
CA LYS A 238 1.52 -16.89 -2.26
C LYS A 238 2.87 -16.41 -1.73
N LYS A 239 3.91 -17.18 -2.02
CA LYS A 239 5.27 -16.81 -1.65
C LYS A 239 5.81 -15.78 -2.64
N ILE A 240 6.19 -14.62 -2.13
CA ILE A 240 6.90 -13.57 -2.87
C ILE A 240 8.41 -13.88 -2.81
N ARG A 241 9.08 -13.91 -3.96
CA ARG A 241 10.54 -14.09 -4.07
C ARG A 241 11.15 -12.91 -4.81
N GLU A 242 12.44 -12.66 -4.57
CA GLU A 242 13.23 -11.67 -5.34
C GLU A 242 12.52 -10.31 -5.43
N MET A 243 12.17 -9.76 -4.25
CA MET A 243 11.49 -8.48 -4.16
C MET A 243 12.48 -7.33 -4.34
N TYR A 244 12.13 -6.38 -5.20
CA TYR A 244 12.82 -5.13 -5.45
C TYR A 244 11.90 -3.97 -5.11
N MET A 245 12.47 -2.93 -4.53
CA MET A 245 11.77 -1.69 -4.23
C MET A 245 12.40 -0.55 -5.04
N GLY A 246 11.57 0.25 -5.68
CA GLY A 246 11.95 1.47 -6.36
C GLY A 246 11.10 2.64 -5.90
N LEU A 247 11.64 3.84 -6.06
CA LEU A 247 10.89 5.08 -5.94
C LEU A 247 10.89 5.75 -7.31
N TYR A 248 9.70 5.88 -7.90
CA TYR A 248 9.46 6.75 -9.03
C TYR A 248 9.43 8.19 -8.51
N ILE A 249 10.12 9.10 -9.22
CA ILE A 249 10.24 10.52 -8.86
C ILE A 249 10.09 11.33 -10.13
N ASP A 250 9.14 12.26 -10.10
CA ASP A 250 8.80 13.26 -11.11
C ASP A 250 9.16 14.61 -10.48
N ALA A 251 10.37 15.09 -10.77
CA ALA A 251 11.10 16.06 -9.95
C ALA A 251 10.98 17.50 -10.50
N ASP A 252 9.80 17.86 -11.02
CA ASP A 252 9.55 19.22 -11.51
C ASP A 252 9.94 20.26 -10.45
N CYS A 253 10.63 21.29 -10.90
CA CYS A 253 11.27 22.33 -10.11
C CYS A 253 10.79 23.71 -10.56
N GLY A 254 9.78 24.28 -9.88
CA GLY A 254 9.22 25.57 -10.29
C GLY A 254 8.54 26.34 -9.18
N HIS A 255 8.34 27.64 -9.41
CA HIS A 255 7.45 28.43 -8.56
C HIS A 255 5.99 28.11 -8.88
N ILE A 256 5.08 28.14 -7.91
CA ILE A 256 3.65 27.81 -8.13
C ILE A 256 2.91 28.73 -9.12
N ASP A 257 3.50 29.89 -9.44
CA ASP A 257 2.97 30.83 -10.45
C ASP A 257 3.31 30.39 -11.88
N GLU A 258 4.23 29.43 -12.03
CA GLU A 258 4.60 28.84 -13.31
C GLU A 258 3.61 27.74 -13.66
N ASN A 259 3.33 27.58 -14.96
CA ASN A 259 2.46 26.50 -15.41
C ASN A 259 3.25 25.18 -15.40
N PRO A 260 2.90 24.20 -14.54
CA PRO A 260 3.60 22.91 -14.51
C PRO A 260 3.46 22.14 -15.84
N TYR A 261 2.41 22.43 -16.62
CA TYR A 261 2.18 21.87 -17.95
C TYR A 261 2.71 22.76 -19.09
N GLY A 262 3.57 23.73 -18.78
CA GLY A 262 4.16 24.67 -19.73
C GLY A 262 5.42 24.14 -20.41
N ASP A 263 6.15 25.02 -21.10
CA ASP A 263 7.37 24.67 -21.85
C ASP A 263 8.58 24.28 -20.96
N TYR A 264 8.51 24.58 -19.66
CA TYR A 264 9.60 24.33 -18.71
C TYR A 264 9.26 23.34 -17.59
N GLY A 265 7.99 23.21 -17.17
CA GLY A 265 7.58 22.44 -15.98
C GLY A 265 8.08 20.99 -16.02
N ALA A 266 7.42 20.09 -16.74
CA ALA A 266 7.90 18.70 -16.86
C ALA A 266 9.24 18.52 -17.63
N GLN A 267 10.03 19.58 -17.85
CA GLN A 267 11.34 19.54 -18.51
C GLN A 267 12.49 19.98 -17.59
N ASP A 268 12.17 20.46 -16.39
CA ASP A 268 13.15 21.00 -15.44
C ASP A 268 13.57 20.01 -14.36
N ASP A 269 13.14 18.74 -14.48
CA ASP A 269 13.49 17.63 -13.60
C ASP A 269 14.94 17.65 -13.11
N ILE A 270 15.13 17.87 -11.80
CA ILE A 270 16.42 17.70 -11.13
C ILE A 270 16.37 16.45 -10.25
N CYS A 271 16.80 15.32 -10.79
CA CYS A 271 16.96 14.08 -10.03
C CYS A 271 18.45 13.70 -9.84
N GLY A 272 18.77 13.09 -8.70
CA GLY A 272 20.12 12.62 -8.41
C GLY A 272 20.19 11.76 -7.16
N PHE A 273 21.12 10.81 -7.14
CA PHE A 273 21.41 10.00 -5.95
C PHE A 273 22.64 10.54 -5.24
N GLN A 274 22.50 10.89 -3.97
CA GLN A 274 23.68 11.10 -3.12
C GLN A 274 24.22 9.72 -2.71
N HIS A 275 25.33 9.31 -3.31
CA HIS A 275 25.99 8.07 -2.92
C HIS A 275 26.65 8.24 -1.55
N VAL A 276 25.98 7.77 -0.50
CA VAL A 276 26.55 7.72 0.84
C VAL A 276 27.39 6.45 0.96
N ILE A 277 28.71 6.61 0.94
CA ILE A 277 29.64 5.51 1.20
C ILE A 277 29.57 5.19 2.69
N THR A 278 28.90 4.09 3.04
CA THR A 278 28.62 3.73 4.44
C THR A 278 29.76 2.99 5.16
N ARG A 279 30.96 2.86 4.56
CA ARG A 279 32.19 2.37 5.20
C ARG A 279 33.44 3.04 4.60
N PRO A 280 34.52 3.25 5.40
CA PRO A 280 35.74 3.94 4.95
C PRO A 280 36.44 3.27 3.76
#